data_AF-A0A6B2ULC7-F1
#
_entry.id   AF-A0A6B2ULC7-F1
#
_cell.length_a   1.000
_cell.length_b   1.000
_cell.length_c   1.000
_cell.angle_alpha   90.00
_cell.angle_beta   90.00
_cell.angle_gamma   90.00
#
_symmetry.space_group_name_H-M   'P 1'
#
loop_
_entity.id
_entity.type
_entity.pdbx_description
1 polymer ?
#
loop_
_entity_poly.entity_id
_entity_poly.type
_entity_poly.pdbx_seq_one_letter_code
_entity_poly.pdbx_strand_id
1 'polypeptide(L)' 'MDVTLLGTGAPAGLPRTDCPCARCARALDAGARAATALLVDGTLLFDLTPGAAFAAARAG' A
#
# COMPACT_ATOMS: atom_id res chain seq x y z
N MET A 1 17.89 11.87 3.59
CA MET A 1 16.54 11.69 3.07
C MET A 1 16.27 10.20 3.04
N ASP A 2 15.37 9.76 3.90
CA ASP A 2 14.85 8.40 3.98
C ASP A 2 13.41 8.37 3.46
N VAL A 3 13.04 7.30 2.76
CA VAL A 3 11.72 7.17 2.14
C VAL A 3 11.13 5.80 2.46
N THR A 4 10.03 5.82 3.21
CA THR A 4 9.23 4.63 3.50
C THR A 4 8.10 4.50 2.48
N LEU A 5 8.11 3.40 1.73
CA LEU A 5 7.03 3.06 0.81
C LEU A 5 5.87 2.42 1.58
N LEU A 6 4.83 3.21 1.86
CA LEU A 6 3.62 2.73 2.55
C LEU A 6 2.70 1.95 1.59
N GLY A 7 2.74 2.27 0.29
CA GLY A 7 2.01 1.53 -0.72
C GLY A 7 2.61 1.71 -2.11
N THR A 8 2.38 0.73 -2.98
CA THR A 8 2.92 0.70 -4.36
C THR A 8 1.91 0.14 -5.37
N GLY A 9 0.65 0.00 -4.96
CA GLY A 9 -0.46 -0.48 -5.78
C GLY A 9 -1.18 0.64 -6.50
N ALA A 10 -2.04 0.24 -7.45
CA ALA A 10 -3.00 1.14 -8.09
C ALA A 10 -3.99 1.75 -7.07
N PRO A 11 -4.83 2.73 -7.45
CA PRO A 11 -5.74 3.40 -6.50
C PRO A 11 -6.65 2.47 -5.69
N ALA A 12 -7.08 1.35 -6.28
CA ALA A 12 -7.90 0.34 -5.60
C ALA A 12 -7.07 -0.73 -4.85
N GLY A 13 -5.74 -0.61 -4.84
CA GLY A 13 -4.83 -1.62 -4.32
C GLY A 13 -4.84 -2.94 -5.10
N LEU A 14 -4.26 -3.96 -4.48
CA LEU A 14 -4.27 -5.34 -4.93
C LEU A 14 -4.31 -6.25 -3.69
N PRO A 15 -5.22 -7.24 -3.61
CA PRO A 15 -6.22 -7.61 -4.60
C PRO A 15 -7.35 -6.58 -4.69
N ARG A 16 -8.03 -6.52 -5.83
CA ARG A 16 -9.27 -5.74 -5.97
C ARG A 16 -10.45 -6.62 -5.55
N THR A 17 -11.39 -6.03 -4.80
CA THR A 17 -12.66 -6.67 -4.46
C THR A 17 -13.35 -7.17 -5.73
N ASP A 18 -13.87 -8.40 -5.67
CA ASP A 18 -14.62 -9.07 -6.74
C ASP A 18 -13.86 -9.28 -8.07
N CYS A 19 -12.53 -9.13 -8.08
CA CYS A 19 -11.73 -9.37 -9.29
C CYS A 19 -11.22 -10.83 -9.34
N PRO A 20 -11.70 -11.66 -10.28
CA PRO A 20 -11.35 -13.08 -10.33
C PRO A 20 -10.01 -13.36 -11.04
N CYS A 21 -9.26 -12.32 -11.42
CA CYS A 21 -8.06 -12.52 -12.22
C CYS A 21 -6.96 -13.23 -11.42
N ALA A 22 -6.12 -14.00 -12.11
CA ALA A 22 -5.05 -14.78 -11.48
C ALA A 22 -4.10 -13.92 -10.63
N ARG A 23 -3.91 -12.64 -10.98
CA ARG A 23 -3.06 -11.73 -10.20
C ARG A 23 -3.70 -11.32 -8.87
N CYS A 24 -5.00 -11.05 -8.83
CA CYS A 24 -5.69 -10.78 -7.57
C CYS A 24 -5.76 -12.05 -6.71
N ALA A 25 -6.04 -13.21 -7.32
CA ALA A 25 -6.09 -14.49 -6.60
C ALA A 25 -4.77 -14.86 -5.91
N ARG A 26 -3.62 -14.42 -6.44
CA ARG A 26 -2.29 -14.70 -5.88
C ARG A 26 -1.73 -13.58 -4.99
N ALA A 27 -2.40 -12.43 -4.90
CA ALA A 27 -1.89 -11.26 -4.20
C ALA A 27 -2.33 -11.22 -2.73
N LEU A 28 -2.04 -12.29 -1.99
CA LEU A 28 -2.29 -12.37 -0.55
C LEU A 28 -0.97 -12.14 0.21
N ASP A 29 -1.06 -11.87 1.52
CA ASP A 29 0.11 -11.65 2.39
C ASP A 29 1.09 -10.61 1.83
N ALA A 30 2.36 -10.98 1.63
CA ALA A 30 3.40 -10.14 1.05
C ALA A 30 3.13 -9.74 -0.41
N GLY A 31 2.17 -10.39 -1.08
CA GLY A 31 1.70 -10.04 -2.43
C GLY A 31 0.67 -8.91 -2.45
N ALA A 32 0.05 -8.58 -1.31
CA ALA A 32 -0.90 -7.49 -1.22
C ALA A 32 -0.21 -6.13 -1.42
N ARG A 33 -0.93 -5.17 -2.00
CA ARG A 33 -0.43 -3.82 -2.29
C ARG A 33 -1.49 -2.80 -1.92
N ALA A 34 -1.20 -1.95 -0.94
CA ALA A 34 -1.98 -0.74 -0.71
C ALA A 34 -1.79 0.25 -1.87
N ALA A 35 -2.75 1.17 -2.04
CA ALA A 35 -2.59 2.30 -2.96
C ALA A 35 -1.32 3.09 -2.63
N THR A 36 -0.68 3.67 -3.66
CA THR A 36 0.57 4.41 -3.52
C THR A 36 0.48 5.49 -2.42
N ALA A 37 1.44 5.45 -1.49
CA ALA A 37 1.64 6.45 -0.43
C ALA A 37 3.08 6.35 0.08
N LEU A 38 3.66 7.48 0.50
CA LEU A 38 5.08 7.57 0.92
C LEU A 38 5.20 8.38 2.20
N LEU A 39 6.09 7.98 3.11
CA LEU A 39 6.51 8.78 4.26
C LEU A 39 7.98 9.15 4.10
N VAL A 40 8.28 10.44 4.06
CA VAL A 40 9.64 10.94 3.92
C VAL A 40 10.15 11.41 5.27
N ASP A 41 11.34 10.95 5.63
CA ASP A 41 12.05 11.31 6.87
C ASP A 41 11.16 11.17 8.13
N GLY A 42 10.24 10.20 8.12
CA GLY A 42 9.30 9.95 9.22
C GLY A 42 8.28 11.06 9.49
N THR A 43 8.21 12.11 8.66
CA THR A 43 7.49 13.35 9.01
C THR A 43 6.57 13.87 7.91
N LEU A 44 6.93 13.71 6.63
CA LEU A 44 6.12 14.20 5.52
C LEU A 44 5.40 13.05 4.82
N LEU A 45 4.06 13.04 4.94
CA LEU A 45 3.20 12.07 4.28
C LEU A 45 2.76 12.58 2.90
N PHE A 46 3.03 11.79 1.86
CA PHE A 46 2.47 11.97 0.53
C PHE A 46 1.31 11.00 0.32
N ASP A 47 0.14 11.55 0.00
CA ASP A 47 -1.15 10.87 -0.18
C ASP A 47 -1.66 10.09 1.04
N LEU A 48 -2.65 10.66 1.73
CA LEU A 48 -3.39 9.98 2.79
C LEU A 48 -4.47 9.05 2.19
N THR A 49 -4.03 7.92 1.64
CA THR A 49 -4.96 6.87 1.17
C THR A 49 -5.60 6.13 2.36
N PRO A 50 -6.77 5.50 2.21
CA PRO A 50 -7.42 4.77 3.31
C PRO A 50 -6.55 3.69 3.96
N GLY A 51 -5.57 3.16 3.23
CA GLY A 51 -4.63 2.15 3.73
C GLY A 51 -3.38 2.71 4.41
N ALA A 52 -3.11 4.02 4.33
CA ALA A 52 -1.84 4.61 4.72
C ALA A 52 -1.53 4.42 6.22
N ALA A 53 -2.53 4.58 7.10
CA ALA A 53 -2.33 4.40 8.54
C ALA A 53 -1.94 2.96 8.91
N PHE A 54 -2.60 1.96 8.32
CA PHE A 54 -2.26 0.55 8.54
C PHE A 54 -0.91 0.17 7.91
N ALA A 55 -0.54 0.80 6.80
CA ALA A 55 0.78 0.62 6.20
C ALA A 55 1.89 1.22 7.07
N ALA A 56 1.67 2.42 7.60
CA ALA A 56 2.61 3.09 8.50
C ALA A 56 2.85 2.24 9.75
N ALA A 57 1.79 1.74 10.40
CA ALA A 57 1.91 0.89 11.59
C ALA A 57 2.71 -0.41 11.36
N ARG A 58 2.78 -0.93 10.13
CA ARG A 58 3.60 -2.10 9.78
C ARG A 58 5.05 -1.75 9.48
N ALA A 59 5.33 -0.49 9.12
CA ALA A 59 6.65 -0.04 8.78
C ALA A 59 7.52 0.29 10.01
N GLY A 60 6.91 0.41 11.21
CA GLY A 60 7.58 0.74 12.48
C GLY A 60 7.25 2.15 12.92
#